data_AF-A0A3D3CQA2-F1
#
_entry.id   AF-A0A3D3CQA2-F1
#
_cell.length_a   1.000
_cell.length_b   1.000
_cell.length_c   1.000
_cell.angle_alpha   90.00
_cell.angle_beta   90.00
_cell.angle_gamma   90.00
#
_symmetry.space_group_name_H-M   'P 1'
#
loop_
_entity.id
_entity.type
_entity.pdbx_description
1 polymer ?
#
loop_
_entity_poly.entity_id
_entity_poly.type
_entity_poly.pdbx_seq_one_letter_code
_entity_poly.pdbx_strand_id
1 'polypeptide(L)'
;MKKLIFFIAAVLLVAGCYKEPNTDQLSSDFIVLTNYDSSAVFTNYKTFVLPPYVGLISNNSNDTILDPQYGDQILNAVKTNLEARGYTQLQNDKTADLGVGVTALKEVTVVVGWYPGSWWGYPGWGGCYWYYCGWYPSYPAYYPTYAYKTGSVVVELVDLKNISRAENKLNVIWTNWNGGALGSAASNLENALNSIDQAFIQSPYISAQ
;
A
#
# COMPACT_ATOMS: atom_id res chain seq x y z
N MET A 1 -27.02 -16.59 46.53
CA MET A 1 -26.59 -15.61 45.49
C MET A 1 -25.08 -15.56 45.21
N LYS A 2 -24.22 -16.41 45.82
CA LYS A 2 -22.77 -16.47 45.50
C LYS A 2 -22.39 -17.54 44.46
N LYS A 3 -23.22 -18.56 44.24
CA LYS A 3 -22.97 -19.64 43.26
C LYS A 3 -23.33 -19.29 41.81
N LEU A 4 -24.16 -18.26 41.60
CA LEU A 4 -24.57 -17.80 40.27
C LEU A 4 -23.54 -16.85 39.63
N ILE A 5 -22.74 -16.17 40.46
CA ILE A 5 -21.68 -15.25 40.01
C ILE A 5 -20.48 -16.02 39.41
N PHE A 6 -20.19 -17.21 39.95
CA PHE A 6 -19.10 -18.07 39.45
C PHE A 6 -19.39 -18.68 38.06
N PHE A 7 -20.66 -18.85 37.69
CA PHE A 7 -21.02 -19.41 36.38
C PHE A 7 -20.95 -18.36 35.25
N ILE A 8 -21.16 -17.07 35.57
CA ILE A 8 -21.10 -15.98 34.58
C ILE A 8 -19.64 -15.62 34.23
N ALA A 9 -18.71 -15.78 35.19
CA ALA A 9 -17.28 -15.54 34.95
C ALA A 9 -16.62 -16.59 34.03
N ALA A 10 -17.17 -17.81 33.95
CA ALA A 10 -16.62 -18.89 33.12
C ALA A 10 -17.02 -18.79 31.64
N VAL A 11 -18.12 -18.10 31.31
CA VAL A 11 -18.62 -17.98 29.92
C VAL A 11 -17.93 -16.84 29.15
N LEU A 12 -17.29 -15.88 29.83
CA LEU A 12 -16.58 -14.77 29.20
C LEU A 12 -15.17 -15.15 28.67
N LEU A 13 -14.67 -16.35 28.96
CA LEU A 13 -13.34 -16.80 28.52
C LEU A 13 -13.32 -17.44 27.12
N VAL A 14 -14.47 -17.67 26.50
CA VAL A 14 -14.58 -18.37 25.19
C VAL A 14 -14.94 -17.46 24.01
N ALA A 15 -15.08 -16.15 24.22
CA ALA A 15 -15.34 -15.17 23.15
C ALA A 15 -14.07 -14.60 22.50
N GLY A 16 -12.89 -15.08 22.91
CA GLY A 16 -11.59 -14.66 22.36
C GLY A 16 -11.09 -15.56 21.24
N CYS A 17 -11.95 -16.04 20.32
CA CYS A 17 -11.48 -16.62 19.06
C CYS A 17 -10.94 -15.51 18.14
N TYR A 18 -9.89 -14.82 18.57
CA TYR A 18 -8.99 -14.21 17.60
C TYR A 18 -8.31 -15.38 16.90
N LYS A 19 -8.65 -15.58 15.62
CA LYS A 19 -7.87 -16.46 14.77
C LYS A 19 -6.44 -15.94 14.83
N GLU A 20 -5.55 -16.66 15.50
CA GLU A 20 -4.15 -16.27 15.51
C GLU A 20 -3.72 -16.13 14.04
N PRO A 21 -3.09 -15.00 13.67
CA PRO A 21 -2.67 -14.80 12.30
C PRO A 21 -1.77 -15.97 11.94
N ASN A 22 -2.14 -16.70 10.88
CA ASN A 22 -1.33 -17.80 10.38
C ASN A 22 -0.01 -17.20 9.87
N THR A 23 1.04 -17.37 10.67
CA THR A 23 2.38 -16.84 10.39
C THR A 23 3.22 -17.83 9.56
N ASP A 24 2.73 -19.04 9.30
CA ASP A 24 3.46 -20.09 8.57
C ASP A 24 3.75 -19.70 7.11
N GLN A 25 3.02 -18.72 6.57
CA GLN A 25 3.22 -18.19 5.21
C GLN A 25 3.96 -16.85 5.17
N LEU A 26 4.35 -16.30 6.33
CA LEU A 26 5.07 -15.03 6.37
C LEU A 26 6.57 -15.28 6.26
N SER A 27 7.23 -14.52 5.39
CA SER A 27 8.68 -14.54 5.26
C SER A 27 9.35 -14.07 6.57
N SER A 28 10.43 -14.74 6.98
CA SER A 28 11.32 -14.24 8.03
C SER A 28 12.20 -13.07 7.58
N ASP A 29 12.28 -12.84 6.27
CA ASP A 29 13.30 -12.00 5.65
C ASP A 29 12.78 -10.58 5.35
N PHE A 30 11.47 -10.40 5.29
CA PHE A 30 10.80 -9.12 5.06
C PHE A 30 9.43 -9.07 5.75
N ILE A 31 8.97 -7.85 6.05
CA ILE A 31 7.67 -7.60 6.67
C ILE A 31 6.72 -7.08 5.60
N VAL A 32 5.52 -7.68 5.50
CA VAL A 32 4.47 -7.24 4.57
C VAL A 32 3.25 -6.77 5.35
N LEU A 33 2.89 -5.51 5.17
CA LEU A 33 1.73 -4.90 5.82
C LEU A 33 0.79 -4.40 4.74
N THR A 34 -0.46 -4.83 4.82
CA THR A 34 -1.52 -4.39 3.90
C THR A 34 -2.65 -3.76 4.68
N ASN A 35 -3.14 -2.63 4.21
CA ASN A 35 -4.33 -1.98 4.71
C ASN A 35 -5.25 -1.61 3.54
N TYR A 36 -6.56 -1.59 3.77
CA TYR A 36 -7.51 -1.29 2.72
C TYR A 36 -8.77 -0.62 3.27
N ASP A 37 -9.47 0.08 2.40
CA ASP A 37 -10.79 0.62 2.68
C ASP A 37 -11.83 -0.53 2.61
N SER A 38 -12.38 -0.91 3.76
CA SER A 38 -13.42 -1.94 3.86
C SER A 38 -14.72 -1.63 3.09
N SER A 39 -14.93 -0.37 2.71
CA SER A 39 -16.07 0.05 1.89
C SER A 39 -15.80 -0.05 0.38
N ALA A 40 -14.55 -0.25 -0.03
CA ALA A 40 -14.19 -0.38 -1.43
C ALA A 40 -14.62 -1.75 -1.98
N VAL A 41 -15.38 -1.72 -3.08
CA VAL A 41 -15.83 -2.92 -3.80
C VAL A 41 -14.92 -3.13 -5.00
N PHE A 42 -13.84 -3.88 -4.82
CA PHE A 42 -12.74 -4.04 -5.80
C PHE A 42 -13.18 -4.60 -7.16
N THR A 43 -14.31 -5.31 -7.21
CA THR A 43 -14.89 -5.83 -8.47
C THR A 43 -15.50 -4.73 -9.36
N ASN A 44 -15.74 -3.53 -8.82
CA ASN A 44 -16.24 -2.38 -9.59
C ASN A 44 -15.17 -1.70 -10.46
N TYR A 45 -13.89 -2.01 -10.24
CA TYR A 45 -12.77 -1.50 -11.02
C TYR A 45 -12.34 -2.58 -12.03
N LYS A 46 -11.99 -2.17 -13.25
CA LYS A 46 -11.54 -3.09 -14.32
C LYS A 46 -10.20 -2.69 -14.90
N THR A 47 -9.83 -1.43 -14.77
CA THR A 47 -8.63 -0.86 -15.40
C THR A 47 -7.74 -0.17 -14.39
N PHE A 48 -6.43 -0.20 -14.64
CA PHE A 48 -5.46 0.53 -13.83
C PHE A 48 -4.43 1.24 -14.71
N VAL A 49 -3.74 2.22 -14.14
CA VAL A 49 -2.60 2.87 -14.77
C VAL A 49 -1.41 2.90 -13.81
N LEU A 50 -0.24 2.51 -14.32
CA LEU A 50 1.02 2.58 -13.59
C LEU A 50 1.64 3.98 -13.67
N PRO A 51 2.42 4.38 -12.65
CA PRO A 51 3.22 5.59 -12.75
C PRO A 51 4.38 5.33 -13.74
N PRO A 52 4.94 6.39 -14.35
CA PRO A 52 6.06 6.26 -15.28
C PRO A 52 7.40 5.92 -14.59
N TYR A 53 7.46 6.01 -13.26
CA TYR A 53 8.64 5.70 -12.46
C TYR A 53 8.24 5.34 -11.02
N VAL A 54 9.16 4.69 -10.30
CA VAL A 54 9.08 4.56 -8.84
C VAL A 54 9.71 5.79 -8.21
N GLY A 55 8.97 6.53 -7.41
CA GLY A 55 9.56 7.68 -6.73
C GLY A 55 10.44 7.24 -5.56
N LEU A 56 11.44 8.05 -5.23
CA LEU A 56 12.42 7.76 -4.18
C LEU A 56 12.35 8.84 -3.10
N ILE A 57 12.19 8.40 -1.85
CA ILE A 57 12.32 9.24 -0.67
C ILE A 57 13.63 8.87 0.01
N SER A 58 14.49 9.86 0.25
CA SER A 58 15.74 9.67 0.99
C SER A 58 16.12 10.89 1.83
N ASN A 59 17.24 10.81 2.55
CA ASN A 59 17.82 11.96 3.25
C ASN A 59 18.47 12.97 2.29
N ASN A 60 18.68 12.59 1.02
CA ASN A 60 19.16 13.49 -0.02
C ASN A 60 17.95 14.08 -0.75
N SER A 61 17.76 15.40 -0.63
CA SER A 61 16.65 16.12 -1.28
C SER A 61 16.68 16.09 -2.81
N ASN A 62 17.81 15.72 -3.42
CA ASN A 62 17.95 15.57 -4.86
C ASN A 62 17.51 14.18 -5.37
N ASP A 63 17.38 13.20 -4.49
CA ASP A 63 16.88 11.87 -4.84
C ASP A 63 15.35 11.95 -4.94
N THR A 64 14.83 11.76 -6.15
CA THR A 64 13.38 11.87 -6.43
C THR A 64 12.81 10.64 -7.11
N ILE A 65 13.64 9.92 -7.87
CA ILE A 65 13.26 8.77 -8.68
C ILE A 65 14.24 7.64 -8.37
N LEU A 66 13.71 6.43 -8.19
CA LEU A 66 14.53 5.22 -8.04
C LEU A 66 15.17 4.90 -9.39
N ASP A 67 16.41 4.40 -9.37
CA ASP A 67 17.10 3.96 -10.59
C ASP A 67 16.21 3.00 -11.41
N PRO A 68 15.93 3.29 -12.69
CA PRO A 68 15.04 2.51 -13.55
C PRO A 68 15.37 1.02 -13.59
N GLN A 69 16.64 0.63 -13.45
CA GLN A 69 17.03 -0.78 -13.47
C GLN A 69 16.33 -1.60 -12.36
N TYR A 70 15.99 -0.95 -11.23
CA TYR A 70 15.22 -1.56 -10.13
C TYR A 70 13.76 -1.14 -10.18
N GLY A 71 13.50 0.14 -10.50
CA GLY A 71 12.15 0.70 -10.58
C GLY A 71 11.25 -0.03 -11.57
N ASP A 72 11.75 -0.33 -12.76
CA ASP A 72 10.97 -1.01 -13.81
C ASP A 72 10.59 -2.43 -13.41
N GLN A 73 11.47 -3.13 -12.68
CA GLN A 73 11.19 -4.48 -12.17
C GLN A 73 10.10 -4.46 -11.08
N ILE A 74 10.14 -3.47 -10.18
CA ILE A 74 9.10 -3.25 -9.18
C ILE A 74 7.75 -2.94 -9.84
N LEU A 75 7.73 -2.03 -10.82
CA LEU A 75 6.50 -1.69 -11.57
C LEU A 75 5.95 -2.91 -12.30
N ASN A 76 6.81 -3.74 -12.89
CA ASN A 76 6.40 -4.96 -13.56
C ASN A 76 5.81 -6.01 -12.61
N ALA A 77 6.34 -6.14 -11.38
CA ALA A 77 5.74 -7.01 -10.37
C ALA A 77 4.34 -6.55 -9.96
N VAL A 78 4.14 -5.24 -9.76
CA VAL A 78 2.82 -4.68 -9.46
C VAL A 78 1.85 -4.90 -10.64
N LYS A 79 2.31 -4.64 -11.88
CA LYS A 79 1.54 -4.90 -13.10
C LYS A 79 1.08 -6.34 -13.18
N THR A 80 2.00 -7.28 -13.04
CA THR A 80 1.76 -8.72 -13.18
C THR A 80 0.73 -9.20 -12.15
N ASN A 81 0.82 -8.73 -10.90
CA ASN A 81 -0.14 -9.08 -9.87
C ASN A 81 -1.55 -8.53 -10.10
N LEU A 82 -1.66 -7.30 -10.62
CA LEU A 82 -2.96 -6.71 -10.97
C LEU A 82 -3.58 -7.41 -12.19
N GLU A 83 -2.78 -7.70 -13.22
CA GLU A 83 -3.24 -8.45 -14.40
C GLU A 83 -3.69 -9.86 -14.03
N ALA A 84 -2.97 -10.55 -13.13
CA ALA A 84 -3.36 -11.86 -12.60
C ALA A 84 -4.70 -11.84 -11.83
N ARG A 85 -5.11 -10.66 -11.33
CA ARG A 85 -6.40 -10.41 -10.65
C ARG A 85 -7.49 -9.93 -11.60
N GLY A 86 -7.22 -9.92 -12.90
CA GLY A 86 -8.18 -9.59 -13.95
C GLY A 86 -8.30 -8.10 -14.27
N TYR A 87 -7.42 -7.25 -13.75
CA TYR A 87 -7.37 -5.83 -14.15
C TYR A 87 -6.57 -5.65 -15.44
N THR A 88 -6.96 -4.68 -16.26
CA THR A 88 -6.27 -4.35 -17.51
C THR A 88 -5.50 -3.03 -17.39
N GLN A 89 -4.21 -3.03 -17.73
CA GLN A 89 -3.43 -1.79 -17.75
C GLN A 89 -3.87 -0.88 -18.91
N LEU A 90 -4.08 0.39 -18.62
CA LEU A 90 -4.20 1.47 -19.62
C LEU A 90 -2.91 2.30 -19.66
N GLN A 91 -2.62 2.83 -20.84
CA GLN A 91 -1.56 3.83 -21.03
C GLN A 91 -2.05 5.26 -20.71
N ASN A 92 -3.37 5.46 -20.65
CA ASN A 92 -4.00 6.74 -20.40
C ASN A 92 -4.61 6.76 -19.00
N ASP A 93 -4.12 7.70 -18.19
CA ASP A 93 -4.53 7.96 -16.81
C ASP A 93 -5.87 8.68 -16.67
N LYS A 94 -6.47 9.23 -17.74
CA LYS A 94 -7.77 9.94 -17.67
C LYS A 94 -8.98 9.02 -17.48
N THR A 95 -8.85 7.76 -17.87
CA THR A 95 -9.99 6.84 -17.99
C THR A 95 -9.80 5.56 -17.18
N ALA A 96 -8.66 5.41 -16.50
CA ALA A 96 -8.41 4.26 -15.63
C ALA A 96 -9.34 4.33 -14.41
N ASP A 97 -9.85 3.17 -13.98
CA ASP A 97 -10.62 3.10 -12.73
C ASP A 97 -9.70 3.24 -11.51
N LEU A 98 -8.45 2.74 -11.61
CA LEU A 98 -7.44 2.76 -10.54
C LEU A 98 -6.15 3.47 -10.97
N GLY A 99 -5.62 4.30 -10.08
CA GLY A 99 -4.26 4.83 -10.15
C GLY A 99 -3.33 4.03 -9.24
N VAL A 100 -2.11 3.73 -9.69
CA VAL A 100 -1.12 3.02 -8.87
C VAL A 100 -0.01 3.97 -8.45
N GLY A 101 0.19 4.14 -7.14
CA GLY A 101 1.34 4.85 -6.58
C GLY A 101 2.42 3.86 -6.16
N VAL A 102 3.70 4.14 -6.49
CA VAL A 102 4.83 3.30 -6.05
C VAL A 102 5.98 4.17 -5.58
N THR A 103 6.42 3.95 -4.33
CA THR A 103 7.46 4.76 -3.68
C THR A 103 8.46 3.85 -2.95
N ALA A 104 9.75 4.12 -3.14
CA ALA A 104 10.84 3.49 -2.40
C ALA A 104 11.41 4.43 -1.33
N LEU A 105 11.79 3.88 -0.18
CA LEU A 105 12.38 4.61 0.94
C LEU A 105 13.83 4.17 1.16
N LYS A 106 14.77 5.10 1.08
CA LYS A 106 16.21 4.89 1.30
C LYS A 106 16.70 5.76 2.45
N GLU A 107 17.32 5.17 3.46
CA GLU A 107 18.03 5.89 4.55
C GLU A 107 17.17 6.82 5.43
N VAL A 108 15.86 6.92 5.19
CA VAL A 108 14.91 7.69 6.00
C VAL A 108 14.17 6.81 6.99
N THR A 109 13.95 7.35 8.19
CA THR A 109 12.83 6.94 9.04
C THR A 109 11.70 7.93 8.83
N VAL A 110 10.74 7.56 7.98
CA VAL A 110 9.49 8.32 7.91
C VAL A 110 8.66 7.89 9.13
N VAL A 111 8.16 8.84 9.90
CA VAL A 111 7.04 8.58 10.81
C VAL A 111 5.84 9.04 10.02
N VAL A 112 4.99 8.11 9.58
CA VAL A 112 3.72 8.54 9.00
C VAL A 112 2.89 9.12 10.14
N GLY A 113 2.90 10.43 10.26
CA GLY A 113 1.80 11.20 10.81
C GLY A 113 0.94 11.69 9.65
N TRP A 114 -0.34 11.89 9.88
CA TRP A 114 -1.19 12.60 8.92
C TRP A 114 -0.64 14.03 8.75
N TYR A 115 0.11 14.26 7.67
CA TYR A 115 0.52 15.59 7.24
C TYR A 115 -0.42 16.06 6.14
N PRO A 116 -1.39 16.95 6.45
CA PRO A 116 -2.36 17.40 5.46
C PRO A 116 -1.66 18.03 4.25
N GLY A 117 -2.01 17.54 3.05
CA GLY A 117 -1.60 18.15 1.77
C GLY A 117 -0.36 17.56 1.09
N SER A 118 0.21 16.45 1.57
CA SER A 118 1.37 15.83 0.91
C SER A 118 1.29 14.30 0.94
N TRP A 119 1.69 13.65 -0.16
CA TRP A 119 1.88 12.21 -0.20
C TRP A 119 3.05 11.84 0.74
N TRP A 120 2.78 11.02 1.76
CA TRP A 120 3.75 10.57 2.78
C TRP A 120 4.49 11.67 3.58
N GLY A 121 3.99 12.92 3.62
CA GLY A 121 4.61 13.99 4.40
C GLY A 121 5.94 14.51 3.85
N TYR A 122 6.37 14.10 2.66
CA TYR A 122 7.66 14.50 2.10
C TYR A 122 7.55 15.84 1.33
N PRO A 123 8.30 16.89 1.72
CA PRO A 123 8.29 18.18 1.04
C PRO A 123 8.67 18.04 -0.44
N GLY A 124 7.86 18.60 -1.34
CA GLY A 124 8.13 18.58 -2.79
C GLY A 124 7.40 17.50 -3.59
N TRP A 125 6.72 16.56 -2.93
CA TRP A 125 5.81 15.58 -3.56
C TRP A 125 4.38 16.13 -3.75
N GLY A 126 4.26 17.44 -3.97
CA GLY A 126 3.05 18.09 -4.46
C GLY A 126 3.13 18.20 -5.97
N GLY A 127 2.34 17.40 -6.68
CA GLY A 127 2.40 17.29 -8.13
C GLY A 127 1.04 17.10 -8.80
N CYS A 128 1.08 16.81 -10.09
CA CYS A 128 -0.06 16.35 -10.87
C CYS A 128 0.00 14.82 -10.96
N TYR A 129 -0.89 14.13 -10.26
CA TYR A 129 -0.98 12.68 -10.32
C TYR A 129 -2.27 12.29 -11.05
N TRP A 130 -2.17 11.45 -12.07
CA TRP A 130 -3.31 11.02 -12.90
C TRP A 130 -4.17 12.20 -13.40
N TYR A 131 -3.53 13.31 -13.81
CA TYR A 131 -4.12 14.63 -14.14
C TYR A 131 -4.74 15.45 -13.01
N TYR A 132 -4.70 14.97 -11.77
CA TYR A 132 -5.24 15.69 -10.61
C TYR A 132 -4.15 16.55 -9.96
N CYS A 133 -3.91 17.73 -10.53
CA CYS A 133 -2.96 18.72 -10.00
C CYS A 133 -3.50 19.43 -8.77
N GLY A 134 -2.72 19.48 -7.68
CA GLY A 134 -3.13 20.14 -6.44
C GLY A 134 -4.13 19.34 -5.60
N TRP A 135 -4.32 18.06 -5.96
CA TRP A 135 -5.07 17.11 -5.16
C TRP A 135 -4.14 16.40 -4.18
N TYR A 136 -4.71 15.88 -3.09
CA TYR A 136 -3.96 15.26 -2.02
C TYR A 136 -4.55 13.89 -1.65
N PRO A 137 -3.75 12.97 -1.09
CA PRO A 137 -4.24 11.66 -0.73
C PRO A 137 -5.18 11.74 0.46
N SER A 138 -6.21 10.90 0.42
CA SER A 138 -7.07 10.61 1.56
C SER A 138 -6.93 9.13 1.89
N TYR A 139 -6.62 8.84 3.15
CA TYR A 139 -6.39 7.50 3.64
C TYR A 139 -7.57 7.00 4.48
N PRO A 140 -7.78 5.68 4.58
CA PRO A 140 -8.76 5.10 5.49
C PRO A 140 -8.50 5.55 6.93
N ALA A 141 -9.56 5.68 7.73
CA ALA A 141 -9.48 6.23 9.10
C ALA A 141 -8.53 5.46 10.03
N TYR A 142 -8.31 4.17 9.78
CA TYR A 142 -7.27 3.38 10.42
C TYR A 142 -6.04 3.34 9.52
N TYR A 143 -5.10 4.25 9.76
CA TYR A 143 -3.80 4.25 9.09
C TYR A 143 -2.71 4.10 10.14
N PRO A 144 -2.03 2.95 10.20
CA PRO A 144 -1.06 2.74 11.26
C PRO A 144 0.19 3.58 10.99
N THR A 145 0.64 4.27 12.03
CA THR A 145 1.85 5.09 11.99
C THR A 145 3.05 4.16 12.20
N TYR A 146 3.78 3.84 11.14
CA TYR A 146 5.00 3.04 11.25
C TYR A 146 6.24 3.91 11.15
N ALA A 147 7.30 3.52 11.86
CA ALA A 147 8.65 4.01 11.65
C ALA A 147 9.32 3.11 10.62
N TYR A 148 9.49 3.60 9.40
CA TYR A 148 10.02 2.79 8.30
C TYR A 148 11.54 2.70 8.38
N LYS A 149 12.10 1.51 8.17
CA LYS A 149 13.54 1.33 8.02
C LYS A 149 13.94 1.54 6.55
N THR A 150 15.19 1.89 6.35
CA THR A 150 15.84 1.89 5.04
C THR A 150 15.49 0.61 4.29
N GLY A 151 15.05 0.79 3.05
CA GLY A 151 14.75 -0.33 2.20
C GLY A 151 13.31 -0.78 2.18
N SER A 152 12.39 0.18 2.23
CA SER A 152 10.97 -0.14 2.14
C SER A 152 10.40 0.25 0.77
N VAL A 153 9.47 -0.54 0.24
CA VAL A 153 8.68 -0.20 -0.95
C VAL A 153 7.22 -0.11 -0.56
N VAL A 154 6.57 0.94 -1.01
CA VAL A 154 5.17 1.21 -0.75
C VAL A 154 4.40 1.22 -2.05
N VAL A 155 3.29 0.50 -2.10
CA VAL A 155 2.40 0.41 -3.26
C VAL A 155 1.00 0.81 -2.83
N GLU A 156 0.37 1.69 -3.58
CA GLU A 156 -0.97 2.20 -3.28
C GLU A 156 -1.90 2.05 -4.49
N LEU A 157 -3.14 1.67 -4.22
CA LEU A 157 -4.23 1.74 -5.20
C LEU A 157 -5.13 2.92 -4.85
N VAL A 158 -5.34 3.78 -5.83
CA VAL A 158 -6.10 5.03 -5.73
C VAL A 158 -7.38 4.90 -6.55
N ASP A 159 -8.52 5.23 -5.97
CA ASP A 159 -9.79 5.28 -6.67
C ASP A 159 -9.85 6.54 -7.56
N LEU A 160 -9.72 6.35 -8.88
CA LEU A 160 -9.87 7.41 -9.88
C LEU A 160 -11.30 7.50 -10.43
N LYS A 161 -12.14 6.51 -10.14
CA LYS A 161 -13.52 6.38 -10.61
C LYS A 161 -14.50 7.20 -9.76
N ASN A 162 -14.34 7.17 -8.44
CA ASN A 162 -15.23 7.79 -7.45
C ASN A 162 -14.51 8.91 -6.67
N ILE A 163 -13.89 9.83 -7.39
CA ILE A 163 -13.12 10.94 -6.81
C ILE A 163 -14.00 12.01 -6.13
N SER A 164 -13.57 12.48 -4.96
CA SER A 164 -14.22 13.60 -4.24
C SER A 164 -13.69 14.95 -4.72
N ARG A 165 -14.40 15.55 -5.69
CA ARG A 165 -14.05 16.87 -6.25
C ARG A 165 -14.26 18.03 -5.29
N ALA A 166 -15.19 17.91 -4.34
CA ALA A 166 -15.48 18.98 -3.39
C ALA A 166 -14.28 19.26 -2.46
N GLU A 167 -13.46 18.24 -2.19
CA GLU A 167 -12.34 18.33 -1.27
C GLU A 167 -10.98 18.22 -1.96
N ASN A 168 -10.93 18.01 -3.29
CA ASN A 168 -9.72 17.71 -4.06
C ASN A 168 -8.92 16.54 -3.46
N LYS A 169 -9.62 15.48 -3.07
CA LYS A 169 -9.04 14.28 -2.45
C LYS A 169 -9.04 13.09 -3.39
N LEU A 170 -7.89 12.43 -3.47
CA LEU A 170 -7.73 11.13 -4.11
C LEU A 170 -7.78 10.05 -3.03
N ASN A 171 -8.79 9.19 -3.09
CA ASN A 171 -9.00 8.16 -2.07
C ASN A 171 -8.04 6.99 -2.31
N VAL A 172 -7.14 6.74 -1.37
CA VAL A 172 -6.31 5.53 -1.35
C VAL A 172 -7.13 4.40 -0.74
N ILE A 173 -7.46 3.40 -1.55
CA ILE A 173 -8.33 2.29 -1.16
C ILE A 173 -7.56 1.03 -0.76
N TRP A 174 -6.28 0.97 -1.09
CA TRP A 174 -5.37 -0.07 -0.61
C TRP A 174 -3.94 0.46 -0.52
N THR A 175 -3.21 0.01 0.49
CA THR A 175 -1.80 0.30 0.69
C THR A 175 -1.08 -0.97 1.11
N ASN A 176 0.03 -1.26 0.44
CA ASN A 176 1.04 -2.22 0.87
C ASN A 176 2.30 -1.48 1.31
N TRP A 177 2.81 -1.83 2.48
CA TRP A 177 4.17 -1.55 2.90
C TRP A 177 4.98 -2.83 3.02
N ASN A 178 6.10 -2.82 2.32
CA ASN A 178 7.11 -3.85 2.41
C ASN A 178 8.29 -3.29 3.21
N GLY A 179 8.50 -3.78 4.44
CA GLY A 179 9.59 -3.38 5.33
C GLY A 179 10.75 -4.38 5.30
N GLY A 180 11.99 -3.89 5.38
CA GLY A 180 13.19 -4.74 5.42
C GLY A 180 13.64 -5.25 4.05
N ALA A 181 13.03 -4.76 2.97
CA ALA A 181 13.30 -5.19 1.62
C ALA A 181 14.63 -4.67 1.04
N LEU A 182 15.37 -3.70 1.63
CA LEU A 182 16.68 -3.28 1.08
C LEU A 182 17.88 -3.33 2.08
N GLY A 183 18.59 -4.47 2.15
CA GLY A 183 20.01 -4.69 2.54
C GLY A 183 21.07 -4.55 1.40
N SER A 184 21.69 -5.62 0.87
CA SER A 184 22.63 -5.53 -0.31
C SER A 184 21.90 -5.48 -1.67
N ALA A 185 22.36 -4.67 -2.64
CA ALA A 185 21.57 -4.31 -3.85
C ALA A 185 20.83 -5.47 -4.57
N ALA A 186 21.40 -6.67 -4.66
CA ALA A 186 20.76 -7.82 -5.30
C ALA A 186 19.72 -8.52 -4.41
N SER A 187 20.03 -8.79 -3.13
CA SER A 187 19.06 -9.37 -2.16
C SER A 187 17.85 -8.48 -1.94
N ASN A 188 18.00 -7.21 -2.27
CA ASN A 188 17.02 -6.17 -1.95
C ASN A 188 15.87 -6.12 -2.93
N LEU A 189 16.23 -6.16 -4.21
CA LEU A 189 15.22 -6.16 -5.25
C LEU A 189 14.39 -7.45 -5.14
N GLU A 190 15.03 -8.61 -4.96
CA GLU A 190 14.31 -9.87 -4.78
C GLU A 190 13.34 -9.84 -3.59
N ASN A 191 13.77 -9.34 -2.43
CA ASN A 191 12.88 -9.17 -1.28
C ASN A 191 11.73 -8.20 -1.57
N ALA A 192 11.98 -7.10 -2.29
CA ALA A 192 10.94 -6.17 -2.69
C ALA A 192 9.92 -6.85 -3.63
N LEU A 193 10.37 -7.60 -4.63
CA LEU A 193 9.49 -8.32 -5.55
C LEU A 193 8.65 -9.38 -4.81
N ASN A 194 9.29 -10.23 -4.00
CA ASN A 194 8.61 -11.26 -3.20
C ASN A 194 7.61 -10.67 -2.21
N SER A 195 7.93 -9.52 -1.62
CA SER A 195 7.03 -8.83 -0.70
C SER A 195 5.80 -8.24 -1.39
N ILE A 196 5.95 -7.74 -2.63
CA ILE A 196 4.82 -7.30 -3.46
C ILE A 196 3.90 -8.48 -3.77
N ASP A 197 4.46 -9.61 -4.21
CA ASP A 197 3.68 -10.82 -4.48
C ASP A 197 2.91 -11.29 -3.22
N GLN A 198 3.60 -11.36 -2.08
CA GLN A 198 3.00 -11.72 -0.80
C GLN A 198 1.87 -10.77 -0.39
N ALA A 199 2.04 -9.46 -0.57
CA ALA A 199 1.01 -8.47 -0.24
C ALA A 199 -0.28 -8.68 -1.02
N PHE A 200 -0.12 -9.05 -2.29
CA PHE A 200 -1.22 -9.39 -3.17
C PHE A 200 -1.85 -10.73 -2.76
N ILE A 201 -1.06 -11.74 -2.40
CA ILE A 201 -1.56 -13.04 -1.89
C ILE A 201 -2.42 -12.85 -0.63
N GLN A 202 -1.96 -12.04 0.32
CA GLN A 202 -2.71 -11.74 1.56
C GLN A 202 -3.84 -10.72 1.37
N SER A 203 -4.02 -10.19 0.14
CA SER A 203 -5.12 -9.30 -0.24
C SER A 203 -6.07 -9.97 -1.26
N PRO A 204 -6.70 -11.12 -0.93
CA PRO A 204 -7.51 -11.88 -1.88
C PRO A 204 -8.77 -11.14 -2.34
N TYR A 205 -9.19 -10.11 -1.61
CA TYR A 205 -10.31 -9.23 -1.97
C TYR A 205 -10.00 -8.28 -3.14
N ILE A 206 -8.73 -8.12 -3.53
CA ILE A 206 -8.35 -7.38 -4.73
C ILE A 206 -8.54 -8.30 -5.92
N SER A 207 -9.68 -8.17 -6.60
CA SER A 207 -10.04 -8.93 -7.78
C SER A 207 -10.98 -8.10 -8.67
N ALA A 208 -10.77 -8.16 -9.98
CA ALA A 208 -11.69 -7.60 -10.95
C ALA A 208 -12.88 -8.55 -11.22
N GLN A 209 -12.86 -9.77 -10.68
CA GLN A 209 -13.88 -10.81 -10.84
C GLN A 209 -14.55 -11.10 -9.50
#